data_AF-A0A7S2TZE1-F1
#
_entry.id   AF-A0A7S2TZE1-F1
#
_cell.length_a   1.000
_cell.length_b   1.000
_cell.length_c   1.000
_cell.angle_alpha   90.00
_cell.angle_beta   90.00
_cell.angle_gamma   90.00
#
_symmetry.space_group_name_H-M   'P 1'
#
loop_
_entity.id
_entity.type
_entity.pdbx_description
1 polymer ?
#
loop_
_entity_poly.entity_id
_entity_poly.type
_entity_poly.pdbx_seq_one_letter_code
_entity_poly.pdbx_strand_id
1 'polypeptide(L)'
;PNVEKKEGSPIVFQDGVFQGKRWEGFIEKRKSKKTPAWIDGYNRFQAGEHVQQIAAVRARPIKVATVASYLLQALVSGRPLNVKRMALECCPGEVVMDDKTWETLNEKAMQMDVNPCDGSVTLSKKELLSLIVGEEKINIPFNERSEDLAKELNTWYRAMDWWLALKRAKYPVRFALASSAPGSHPSSSSSSSSSSSSYYYYKKKQRTA
;
A
#
# COMPACT_ATOMS: atom_id res chain seq x y z
N PRO A 1 2.22 -27.58 19.24
CA PRO A 1 3.09 -27.24 18.08
C PRO A 1 3.17 -25.73 17.91
N ASN A 2 4.29 -25.14 18.34
CA ASN A 2 4.54 -23.71 18.21
C ASN A 2 4.92 -23.45 16.75
N VAL A 3 3.95 -23.03 15.93
CA VAL A 3 4.20 -22.69 14.53
C VAL A 3 4.97 -21.38 14.53
N GLU A 4 6.28 -21.43 14.26
CA GLU A 4 7.05 -20.24 13.94
C GLU A 4 6.34 -19.51 12.81
N LYS A 5 5.72 -18.37 13.14
CA LYS A 5 5.25 -17.43 12.13
C LYS A 5 6.50 -16.97 11.40
N LYS A 6 6.77 -17.55 10.24
CA LYS A 6 7.77 -17.01 9.31
C LYS A 6 7.29 -15.60 8.94
N GLU A 7 7.81 -14.58 9.62
CA GLU A 7 7.54 -13.19 9.31
C GLU A 7 8.01 -12.91 7.88
N GLY A 8 7.18 -12.22 7.10
CA GLY A 8 7.55 -11.80 5.76
C GLY A 8 8.61 -10.70 5.80
N SER A 9 9.28 -10.48 4.67
CA SER A 9 10.27 -9.41 4.56
C SER A 9 9.56 -8.06 4.38
N PRO A 10 9.83 -7.03 5.20
CA PRO A 10 9.14 -5.74 5.10
C PRO A 10 9.53 -4.96 3.84
N ILE A 11 8.64 -4.10 3.35
CA ILE A 11 8.96 -3.11 2.30
C ILE A 11 10.04 -2.15 2.78
N VAL A 12 11.04 -1.91 1.92
CA VAL A 12 12.07 -0.89 2.10
C VAL A 12 11.77 0.31 1.22
N PHE A 13 11.40 1.43 1.85
CA PHE A 13 11.17 2.70 1.16
C PHE A 13 12.49 3.42 0.87
N GLN A 14 12.61 3.96 -0.35
CA GLN A 14 13.75 4.75 -0.77
C GLN A 14 13.80 6.10 -0.03
N ASP A 15 15.01 6.57 0.24
CA ASP A 15 15.25 7.92 0.75
C ASP A 15 14.90 8.99 -0.30
N GLY A 16 14.55 10.18 0.19
CA GLY A 16 14.24 11.33 -0.64
C GLY A 16 12.79 11.40 -1.13
N VAL A 17 12.56 12.30 -2.08
CA VAL A 17 11.24 12.59 -2.64
C VAL A 17 11.02 11.72 -3.88
N PHE A 18 9.93 10.96 -3.89
CA PHE A 18 9.47 10.23 -5.07
C PHE A 18 8.36 11.00 -5.76
N GLN A 19 8.43 11.13 -7.09
CA GLN A 19 7.35 11.67 -7.91
C GLN A 19 7.05 10.72 -9.06
N GLY A 20 5.95 9.96 -8.91
CA GLY A 20 5.44 9.11 -9.97
C GLY A 20 4.67 9.90 -11.03
N LYS A 21 4.31 9.23 -12.13
CA LYS A 21 3.30 9.77 -13.06
C LYS A 21 1.93 9.72 -12.39
N ARG A 22 1.09 10.73 -12.67
CA ARG A 22 -0.33 10.69 -12.30
C ARG A 22 -0.97 9.45 -12.89
N TRP A 23 -1.68 8.69 -12.06
CA TRP A 23 -2.45 7.54 -12.53
C TRP A 23 -3.61 8.01 -13.41
N GLU A 24 -3.81 7.36 -14.56
CA GLU A 24 -4.82 7.76 -15.57
C GLU A 24 -6.25 7.72 -15.01
N GLY A 25 -6.54 6.75 -14.13
CA GLY A 25 -7.83 6.65 -13.45
C GLY A 25 -8.04 7.64 -12.30
N PHE A 26 -7.07 8.52 -12.01
CA PHE A 26 -7.20 9.47 -10.90
C PHE A 26 -8.13 10.63 -11.28
N ILE A 27 -9.35 10.60 -10.75
CA ILE A 27 -10.35 11.65 -10.89
C ILE A 27 -10.37 12.51 -9.63
N GLU A 28 -9.96 13.78 -9.77
CA GLU A 28 -10.03 14.76 -8.69
C GLU A 28 -11.47 15.29 -8.57
N LYS A 29 -12.28 14.67 -7.70
CA LYS A 29 -13.65 15.14 -7.45
C LYS A 29 -13.63 16.47 -6.69
N ARG A 30 -13.89 17.58 -7.38
CA ARG A 30 -14.10 18.90 -6.75
C ARG A 30 -15.59 19.15 -6.55
N LYS A 31 -16.04 19.08 -5.29
CA LYS A 31 -17.43 19.37 -4.91
C LYS A 31 -17.71 20.86 -4.67
N SER A 32 -16.66 21.69 -4.54
CA SER A 32 -16.78 23.12 -4.25
C SER A 32 -15.56 23.88 -4.75
N LYS A 33 -15.61 25.22 -4.70
CA LYS A 33 -14.46 26.10 -4.96
C LYS A 33 -13.37 26.01 -3.88
N LYS A 34 -13.64 25.37 -2.74
CA LYS A 34 -12.66 25.22 -1.64
C LYS A 34 -11.63 24.14 -1.98
N THR A 35 -10.39 24.36 -1.54
CA THR A 35 -9.31 23.37 -1.63
C THR A 35 -9.74 22.06 -0.95
N PRO A 36 -9.68 20.91 -1.66
CA PRO A 36 -9.97 19.61 -1.06
C PRO A 36 -9.12 19.34 0.17
N ALA A 37 -9.73 18.73 1.19
CA ALA A 37 -9.08 18.45 2.47
C ALA A 37 -7.77 17.65 2.36
N TRP A 38 -7.67 16.78 1.35
CA TRP A 38 -6.47 15.99 1.11
C TRP A 38 -5.31 16.83 0.54
N ILE A 39 -5.60 17.86 -0.25
CA ILE A 39 -4.59 18.79 -0.79
C ILE A 39 -4.03 19.64 0.35
N ASP A 40 -4.90 20.13 1.23
CA ASP A 40 -4.50 20.86 2.45
C ASP A 40 -3.57 19.99 3.33
N GLY A 41 -3.98 18.76 3.64
CA GLY A 41 -3.15 17.83 4.41
C GLY A 41 -1.80 17.52 3.74
N TYR A 42 -1.80 17.34 2.42
CA TYR A 42 -0.57 17.15 1.65
C TYR A 42 0.36 18.36 1.71
N ASN A 43 -0.17 19.57 1.49
CA ASN A 43 0.63 20.80 1.50
C ASN A 43 1.30 21.02 2.86
N ARG A 44 0.57 20.77 3.95
CA ARG A 44 1.10 20.85 5.31
C ARG A 44 2.21 19.83 5.58
N PHE A 45 2.04 18.60 5.12
CA PHE A 45 3.10 17.58 5.20
C PHE A 45 4.36 17.99 4.42
N GLN A 46 4.20 18.56 3.22
CA GLN A 46 5.31 19.10 2.43
C GLN A 46 6.00 20.29 3.11
N ALA A 47 5.25 21.10 3.86
CA ALA A 47 5.78 22.20 4.66
C ALA A 47 6.56 21.74 5.91
N GLY A 48 6.69 20.43 6.13
CA GLY A 48 7.45 19.86 7.25
C GLY A 48 6.61 19.53 8.48
N GLU A 49 5.29 19.77 8.47
CA GLU A 49 4.44 19.41 9.59
C GLU A 49 4.36 17.89 9.77
N HIS A 50 4.31 17.44 11.02
CA HIS A 50 4.21 16.02 11.38
C HIS A 50 2.77 15.52 11.21
N VAL A 51 2.55 14.27 10.79
CA VAL A 51 1.17 13.79 10.48
C VAL A 51 0.20 13.86 11.67
N GLN A 52 0.70 13.69 12.89
CA GLN A 52 -0.05 13.84 14.15
C GLN A 52 -0.53 15.30 14.34
N GLN A 53 0.30 16.28 13.98
CA GLN A 53 -0.07 17.70 14.03
C GLN A 53 -1.13 18.02 12.97
N ILE A 54 -0.97 17.49 11.75
CA ILE A 54 -1.95 17.64 10.67
C ILE A 54 -3.31 17.07 11.08
N ALA A 55 -3.30 15.92 11.76
CA ALA A 55 -4.50 15.26 12.28
C ALA A 55 -5.22 16.09 13.38
N ALA A 56 -4.46 16.81 14.21
CA ALA A 56 -4.98 17.53 15.39
C ALA A 56 -5.51 18.94 15.11
N VAL A 57 -5.01 19.65 14.09
CA VAL A 57 -5.19 21.12 13.95
C VAL A 57 -6.59 21.59 13.52
N ARG A 58 -7.51 20.68 13.17
CA ARG A 58 -8.86 21.08 12.74
C ARG A 58 -9.81 21.25 13.93
N ALA A 59 -10.81 22.13 13.77
CA ALA A 59 -11.93 22.27 14.71
C ALA A 59 -12.62 20.92 15.02
N ARG A 60 -12.50 19.96 14.10
CA ARG A 60 -12.76 18.53 14.34
C ARG A 60 -11.51 17.73 13.98
N PRO A 61 -10.76 17.22 14.97
CA PRO A 61 -9.61 16.36 14.73
C PRO A 61 -9.98 15.16 13.86
N ILE A 62 -9.04 14.71 13.03
CA ILE A 62 -9.18 13.53 12.19
C ILE A 62 -8.21 12.44 12.65
N LYS A 63 -8.39 11.21 12.19
CA LYS A 63 -7.48 10.10 12.50
C LYS A 63 -6.19 10.26 11.68
N VAL A 64 -5.04 9.84 12.23
CA VAL A 64 -3.77 9.76 11.48
C VAL A 64 -3.93 8.91 10.20
N ALA A 65 -4.71 7.83 10.26
CA ALA A 65 -5.05 7.02 9.09
C ALA A 65 -5.74 7.82 7.95
N THR A 66 -6.51 8.87 8.30
CA THR A 66 -7.11 9.78 7.32
C THR A 66 -6.05 10.64 6.65
N VAL A 67 -5.07 11.14 7.41
CA VAL A 67 -3.91 11.87 6.85
C VAL A 67 -3.09 10.95 5.95
N ALA A 68 -2.81 9.71 6.37
CA ALA A 68 -2.14 8.71 5.53
C ALA A 68 -2.90 8.51 4.20
N SER A 69 -4.22 8.39 4.24
CA SER A 69 -5.06 8.29 3.04
C SER A 69 -4.94 9.52 2.13
N TYR A 70 -4.81 10.73 2.68
CA TYR A 70 -4.58 11.95 1.90
C TYR A 70 -3.23 11.93 1.18
N LEU A 71 -2.18 11.46 1.86
CA LEU A 71 -0.85 11.35 1.29
C LEU A 71 -0.77 10.26 0.21
N LEU A 72 -1.45 9.12 0.40
CA LEU A 72 -1.60 8.10 -0.65
C LEU A 72 -2.36 8.64 -1.87
N GLN A 73 -3.39 9.46 -1.68
CA GLN A 73 -4.07 10.13 -2.80
C GLN A 73 -3.14 11.10 -3.53
N ALA A 74 -2.31 11.85 -2.80
CA ALA A 74 -1.33 12.74 -3.41
C ALA A 74 -0.32 11.97 -4.26
N LEU A 75 0.18 10.84 -3.75
CA LEU A 75 1.08 9.93 -4.47
C LEU A 75 0.45 9.44 -5.78
N VAL A 76 -0.79 8.94 -5.74
CA VAL A 76 -1.52 8.47 -6.94
C VAL A 76 -1.81 9.61 -7.92
N SER A 77 -1.99 10.84 -7.43
CA SER A 77 -2.20 12.02 -8.27
C SER A 77 -0.93 12.52 -8.99
N GLY A 78 0.22 11.88 -8.77
CA GLY A 78 1.50 12.24 -9.37
C GLY A 78 2.22 13.40 -8.66
N ARG A 79 1.86 13.68 -7.41
CA ARG A 79 2.54 14.71 -6.61
C ARG A 79 3.79 14.15 -5.94
N PRO A 80 4.84 14.97 -5.78
CA PRO A 80 6.07 14.55 -5.09
C PRO A 80 5.78 14.24 -3.62
N LEU A 81 6.31 13.13 -3.11
CA LEU A 81 6.12 12.69 -1.73
C LEU A 81 7.34 11.94 -1.19
N ASN A 82 7.80 12.29 0.01
CA ASN A 82 8.74 11.46 0.74
C ASN A 82 7.99 10.28 1.40
N VAL A 83 7.93 9.15 0.68
CA VAL A 83 7.16 7.97 1.07
C VAL A 83 7.74 7.30 2.32
N LYS A 84 9.08 7.32 2.49
CA LYS A 84 9.75 6.79 3.69
C LYS A 84 9.35 7.57 4.93
N ARG A 85 9.43 8.90 4.89
CA ARG A 85 8.97 9.77 5.98
C ARG A 85 7.50 9.52 6.30
N MET A 86 6.65 9.46 5.28
CA MET A 86 5.23 9.17 5.46
C MET A 86 5.00 7.83 6.18
N ALA A 87 5.67 6.76 5.75
CA ALA A 87 5.55 5.44 6.37
C ALA A 87 5.97 5.46 7.84
N LEU A 88 7.12 6.08 8.15
CA LEU A 88 7.63 6.21 9.53
C LEU A 88 6.67 6.98 10.44
N GLU A 89 6.10 8.09 9.97
CA GLU A 89 5.21 8.92 10.78
C GLU A 89 3.78 8.33 10.92
N CYS A 90 3.27 7.67 9.87
CA CYS A 90 1.91 7.12 9.85
C CYS A 90 1.79 5.73 10.51
N CYS A 91 2.88 4.96 10.51
CA CYS A 91 2.97 3.59 11.00
C CYS A 91 4.20 3.43 11.93
N PRO A 92 4.28 4.20 13.03
CA PRO A 92 5.46 4.20 13.89
C PRO A 92 5.64 2.82 14.54
N GLY A 93 6.77 2.16 14.26
CA GLY A 93 7.08 0.83 14.76
C GLY A 93 6.28 -0.31 14.13
N GLU A 94 5.45 -0.03 13.13
CA GLU A 94 4.64 -1.02 12.42
C GLU A 94 5.22 -1.29 11.03
N VAL A 95 5.22 -2.57 10.63
CA VAL A 95 5.50 -2.94 9.24
C VAL A 95 4.30 -2.53 8.39
N VAL A 96 4.52 -1.61 7.43
CA VAL A 96 3.47 -1.17 6.50
C VAL A 96 2.90 -2.35 5.72
N MET A 97 3.79 -3.20 5.21
CA MET A 97 3.46 -4.42 4.48
C MET A 97 4.71 -5.27 4.32
N ASP A 98 4.53 -6.59 4.27
CA ASP A 98 5.59 -7.55 3.93
C ASP A 98 5.39 -8.16 2.53
N ASP A 99 6.39 -8.91 2.08
CA ASP A 99 6.41 -9.63 0.79
C ASP A 99 5.21 -10.58 0.64
N LYS A 100 4.90 -11.37 1.66
CA LYS A 100 3.78 -12.32 1.65
C LYS A 100 2.43 -11.64 1.48
N THR A 101 2.20 -10.54 2.21
CA THR A 101 0.98 -9.73 2.10
C THR A 101 0.89 -9.12 0.71
N TRP A 102 2.01 -8.61 0.18
CA TRP A 102 2.07 -8.04 -1.16
C TRP A 102 1.79 -9.07 -2.27
N GLU A 103 2.37 -10.26 -2.16
CA GLU A 103 2.15 -11.40 -3.06
C GLU A 103 0.71 -11.87 -3.01
N THR A 104 0.16 -12.05 -1.81
CA THR A 104 -1.26 -12.42 -1.60
C THR A 104 -2.18 -11.43 -2.33
N LEU A 105 -1.95 -10.12 -2.19
CA LEU A 105 -2.76 -9.10 -2.88
C LEU A 105 -2.62 -9.18 -4.41
N ASN A 106 -1.41 -9.45 -4.93
CA ASN A 106 -1.22 -9.63 -6.37
C ASN A 106 -1.95 -10.87 -6.90
N GLU A 107 -1.84 -12.00 -6.20
CA GLU A 107 -2.48 -13.26 -6.58
C GLU A 107 -4.00 -13.14 -6.58
N LYS A 108 -4.58 -12.55 -5.53
CA LYS A 108 -6.04 -12.39 -5.44
C LYS A 108 -6.57 -11.37 -6.45
N ALA A 109 -5.84 -10.29 -6.72
CA ALA A 109 -6.21 -9.36 -7.79
C ALA A 109 -6.15 -10.01 -9.18
N MET A 110 -5.19 -10.91 -9.41
CA MET A 110 -5.11 -11.70 -10.64
C MET A 110 -6.29 -12.68 -10.79
N GLN A 111 -6.75 -13.30 -9.69
CA GLN A 111 -7.94 -14.16 -9.70
C GLN A 111 -9.22 -13.40 -10.09
N MET A 112 -9.29 -12.09 -9.82
CA MET A 112 -10.40 -11.23 -10.24
C MET A 112 -10.31 -10.77 -11.70
N ASP A 113 -9.23 -11.10 -12.42
CA ASP A 113 -8.92 -10.57 -13.76
C ASP A 113 -8.90 -9.02 -13.80
N VAL A 114 -8.47 -8.39 -12.70
CA VAL A 114 -8.40 -6.93 -12.56
C VAL A 114 -6.96 -6.46 -12.44
N ASN A 115 -6.51 -5.63 -13.38
CA ASN A 115 -5.25 -4.91 -13.23
C ASN A 115 -5.47 -3.62 -12.39
N PRO A 116 -4.89 -3.49 -11.18
CA PRO A 116 -5.09 -2.31 -10.33
C PRO A 116 -4.54 -1.02 -10.93
N CYS A 117 -3.65 -1.12 -11.92
CA CYS A 117 -3.07 0.00 -12.65
C CYS A 117 -3.91 0.45 -13.85
N ASP A 118 -4.91 -0.33 -14.28
CA ASP A 118 -5.81 0.06 -15.37
C ASP A 118 -6.83 1.08 -14.85
N GLY A 119 -6.81 2.29 -15.40
CA GLY A 119 -7.71 3.37 -15.02
C GLY A 119 -9.18 3.13 -15.41
N SER A 120 -9.44 2.16 -16.29
CA SER A 120 -10.79 1.84 -16.76
C SER A 120 -11.54 0.87 -15.84
N VAL A 121 -10.85 0.18 -14.94
CA VAL A 121 -11.43 -0.84 -14.05
C VAL A 121 -11.34 -0.41 -12.58
N THR A 122 -12.47 -0.47 -11.88
CA THR A 122 -12.52 -0.20 -10.44
C THR A 122 -12.41 -1.51 -9.67
N LEU A 123 -11.27 -1.72 -8.99
CA LEU A 123 -11.09 -2.85 -8.09
C LEU A 123 -11.98 -2.70 -6.85
N SER A 124 -12.91 -3.63 -6.64
CA SER A 124 -13.71 -3.72 -5.43
C SER A 124 -12.87 -4.26 -4.29
N LYS A 125 -12.50 -3.41 -3.33
CA LYS A 125 -11.76 -3.84 -2.13
C LYS A 125 -12.53 -4.88 -1.31
N LYS A 126 -13.87 -4.81 -1.29
CA LYS A 126 -14.71 -5.77 -0.56
C LYS A 126 -14.56 -7.17 -1.16
N GLU A 127 -14.64 -7.29 -2.49
CA GLU A 127 -14.48 -8.57 -3.20
C GLU A 127 -13.06 -9.11 -3.09
N LEU A 128 -12.05 -8.23 -3.22
CA LEU A 128 -10.66 -8.63 -3.01
C LEU A 128 -10.46 -9.18 -1.59
N LEU A 129 -11.06 -8.53 -0.60
CA LEU A 129 -10.92 -8.94 0.80
C LEU A 129 -11.67 -10.25 1.09
N SER A 130 -12.84 -10.48 0.50
CA SER A 130 -13.55 -11.76 0.63
C SER A 130 -12.73 -12.93 0.07
N LEU A 131 -11.91 -12.72 -0.98
CA LEU A 131 -10.99 -13.74 -1.49
C LEU A 131 -9.81 -14.06 -0.56
N ILE A 132 -9.53 -13.19 0.42
CA ILE A 132 -8.41 -13.32 1.37
C ILE A 132 -8.90 -13.91 2.69
N VAL A 133 -9.91 -13.30 3.29
CA VAL A 133 -10.35 -13.66 4.66
C VAL A 133 -11.61 -14.53 4.68
N GLY A 134 -12.27 -14.72 3.54
CA GLY A 134 -13.57 -15.40 3.44
C GLY A 134 -14.74 -14.42 3.39
N GLU A 135 -15.78 -14.78 2.63
CA GLU A 135 -16.98 -13.95 2.46
C GLU A 135 -17.82 -13.89 3.75
N GLU A 136 -17.83 -14.97 4.52
CA GLU A 136 -18.52 -15.09 5.80
C GLU A 136 -18.05 -14.04 6.80
N LYS A 137 -16.74 -13.78 6.88
CA LYS A 137 -16.17 -12.76 7.76
C LYS A 137 -16.52 -11.34 7.32
N ILE A 138 -16.63 -11.11 6.01
CA ILE A 138 -16.83 -9.78 5.42
C ILE A 138 -18.28 -9.30 5.54
N ASN A 139 -19.21 -10.25 5.46
CA ASN A 139 -20.63 -9.95 5.53
C ASN A 139 -21.15 -9.77 6.96
N ILE A 140 -20.33 -10.04 8.00
CA ILE A 140 -20.68 -9.69 9.39
C ILE A 140 -20.83 -8.16 9.52
N PRO A 141 -22.01 -7.67 9.99
CA PRO A 141 -22.26 -6.26 10.23
C PRO A 141 -21.23 -5.60 11.14
N PHE A 142 -20.91 -4.33 10.91
CA PHE A 142 -19.82 -3.64 11.63
C PHE A 142 -19.97 -3.68 13.17
N ASN A 143 -21.20 -3.54 13.67
CA ASN A 143 -21.54 -3.56 15.09
C ASN A 143 -21.52 -4.97 15.71
N GLU A 144 -21.43 -6.03 14.91
CA GLU A 144 -21.42 -7.42 15.35
C GLU A 144 -20.03 -8.07 15.24
N ARG A 145 -19.04 -7.34 14.71
CA ARG A 145 -17.67 -7.84 14.60
C ARG A 145 -16.99 -7.90 15.96
N SER A 146 -16.32 -9.01 16.23
CA SER A 146 -15.37 -9.08 17.35
C SER A 146 -14.23 -8.07 17.16
N GLU A 147 -13.59 -7.67 18.25
CA GLU A 147 -12.44 -6.75 18.21
C GLU A 147 -11.30 -7.31 17.34
N ASP A 148 -11.00 -8.60 17.49
CA ASP A 148 -9.98 -9.28 16.70
C ASP A 148 -10.29 -9.28 15.20
N LEU A 149 -11.55 -9.56 14.83
CA LEU A 149 -11.97 -9.51 13.43
C LEU A 149 -11.90 -8.09 12.88
N ALA A 150 -12.37 -7.09 13.65
CA ALA A 150 -12.30 -5.70 13.24
C ALA A 150 -10.83 -5.26 12.99
N LYS A 151 -9.91 -5.70 13.85
CA LYS A 151 -8.48 -5.47 13.73
C LYS A 151 -7.86 -6.19 12.51
N GLU A 152 -8.21 -7.45 12.28
CA GLU A 152 -7.80 -8.24 11.11
C GLU A 152 -8.22 -7.52 9.81
N LEU A 153 -9.51 -7.17 9.71
CA LEU A 153 -10.05 -6.48 8.53
C LEU A 153 -9.40 -5.11 8.31
N ASN A 154 -9.22 -4.32 9.37
CA ASN A 154 -8.58 -3.01 9.27
C ASN A 154 -7.12 -3.12 8.79
N THR A 155 -6.40 -4.16 9.24
CA THR A 155 -5.03 -4.45 8.79
C THR A 155 -4.98 -4.68 7.28
N TRP A 156 -5.88 -5.52 6.76
CA TRP A 156 -5.96 -5.77 5.32
C TRP A 156 -6.40 -4.56 4.51
N TYR A 157 -7.38 -3.77 4.98
CA TYR A 157 -7.78 -2.55 4.27
C TYR A 157 -6.62 -1.55 4.18
N ARG A 158 -5.86 -1.37 5.27
CA ARG A 158 -4.65 -0.54 5.28
C ARG A 158 -3.61 -1.06 4.28
N ALA A 159 -3.35 -2.37 4.27
CA ALA A 159 -2.42 -2.97 3.31
C ALA A 159 -2.88 -2.74 1.86
N MET A 160 -4.17 -2.94 1.56
CA MET A 160 -4.74 -2.68 0.23
C MET A 160 -4.60 -1.21 -0.21
N ASP A 161 -4.77 -0.26 0.70
CA ASP A 161 -4.59 1.16 0.42
C ASP A 161 -3.15 1.47 -0.03
N TRP A 162 -2.17 0.97 0.72
CA TRP A 162 -0.76 1.10 0.36
C TRP A 162 -0.43 0.39 -0.94
N TRP A 163 -0.84 -0.87 -1.10
CA TRP A 163 -0.58 -1.67 -2.30
C TRP A 163 -1.14 -1.02 -3.56
N LEU A 164 -2.41 -0.57 -3.53
CA LEU A 164 -3.04 0.13 -4.64
C LEU A 164 -2.31 1.44 -4.97
N ALA A 165 -1.97 2.23 -3.95
CA ALA A 165 -1.31 3.51 -4.16
C ALA A 165 0.08 3.35 -4.78
N LEU A 166 0.88 2.42 -4.25
CA LEU A 166 2.22 2.12 -4.75
C LEU A 166 2.20 1.56 -6.18
N LYS A 167 1.28 0.63 -6.48
CA LYS A 167 1.09 0.08 -7.83
C LYS A 167 0.70 1.18 -8.83
N ARG A 168 -0.32 1.99 -8.50
CA ARG A 168 -0.85 3.04 -9.39
C ARG A 168 0.15 4.17 -9.64
N ALA A 169 0.95 4.52 -8.62
CA ALA A 169 2.02 5.49 -8.75
C ALA A 169 3.30 4.92 -9.39
N LYS A 170 3.32 3.61 -9.70
CA LYS A 170 4.48 2.88 -10.22
C LYS A 170 5.71 3.03 -9.31
N TYR A 171 5.49 3.00 -7.99
CA TYR A 171 6.57 3.07 -7.01
C TYR A 171 7.44 1.81 -7.09
N PRO A 172 8.78 1.92 -7.13
CA PRO A 172 9.69 0.78 -7.22
C PRO A 172 9.82 0.08 -5.86
N VAL A 173 8.85 -0.79 -5.53
CA VAL A 173 8.84 -1.56 -4.29
C VAL A 173 10.01 -2.54 -4.24
N ARG A 174 10.67 -2.58 -3.08
CA ARG A 174 11.73 -3.54 -2.73
C ARG A 174 11.42 -4.08 -1.34
N PHE A 175 11.79 -5.33 -1.10
CA PHE A 175 11.68 -5.94 0.23
C PHE A 175 13.08 -6.08 0.83
N ALA A 176 13.16 -6.02 2.16
CA ALA A 176 14.40 -6.31 2.86
C ALA A 176 14.85 -7.72 2.47
N LEU A 177 16.14 -7.93 2.24
CA LEU A 177 16.65 -9.29 2.15
C LEU A 177 16.49 -9.89 3.54
N ALA A 178 15.93 -11.10 3.64
CA ALA A 178 15.98 -11.87 4.87
C ALA A 178 17.44 -11.91 5.30
N SER A 179 17.77 -11.16 6.36
CA SER A 179 19.15 -10.99 6.79
C SER A 179 19.67 -12.38 7.10
N SER A 180 20.48 -12.95 6.20
CA SER A 180 21.26 -14.13 6.51
C SER A 180 22.05 -13.76 7.75
N ALA A 181 21.80 -14.46 8.85
CA ALA A 181 22.38 -14.14 10.14
C ALA A 181 23.90 -13.90 10.00
N PRO A 182 24.47 -12.91 10.72
CA PRO A 182 25.91 -12.70 10.75
C PRO A 182 26.55 -13.88 11.48
N GLY A 183 26.86 -14.96 10.75
CA GLY A 183 27.32 -16.20 11.39
C GLY A 183 27.85 -17.29 10.46
N SER A 184 28.18 -16.98 9.21
CA SER A 184 28.86 -17.96 8.35
C SER A 184 29.86 -17.23 7.48
N HIS A 185 31.14 -17.33 7.86
CA HIS A 185 32.27 -16.91 7.03
C HIS A 185 32.10 -17.47 5.61
N PRO A 186 32.03 -16.62 4.57
CA PRO A 186 32.03 -17.10 3.21
C PRO A 186 33.45 -17.52 2.83
N SER A 187 33.66 -18.83 2.65
CA SER A 187 34.77 -19.33 1.84
C SER A 187 34.58 -18.81 0.43
N SER A 188 35.62 -18.15 -0.07
CA SER A 188 35.70 -17.46 -1.34
C SER A 188 35.36 -18.39 -2.51
N SER A 189 34.18 -18.24 -3.11
CA SER A 189 33.94 -18.70 -4.48
C SER A 189 33.01 -17.73 -5.19
N SER A 190 33.64 -16.88 -5.98
CA SER A 190 33.05 -15.94 -6.92
C SER A 190 32.28 -16.67 -8.01
N SER A 191 30.96 -16.50 -8.02
CA SER A 191 30.13 -16.77 -9.19
C SER A 191 29.06 -15.69 -9.29
N SER A 192 29.25 -14.81 -10.26
CA SER A 192 28.36 -13.74 -10.67
C SER A 192 27.14 -14.31 -11.39
N SER A 193 25.97 -14.24 -10.75
CA SER A 193 24.69 -14.51 -11.39
C SER A 193 23.80 -13.27 -11.31
N SER A 194 23.73 -12.54 -12.42
CA SER A 194 22.79 -11.46 -12.65
C SER A 194 21.37 -12.01 -12.73
N SER A 195 20.62 -11.97 -11.63
CA SER A 195 19.18 -12.24 -11.64
C SER A 195 18.44 -11.05 -12.23
N SER A 196 18.11 -11.18 -13.52
CA SER A 196 17.21 -10.30 -14.25
C SER A 196 15.81 -10.37 -13.63
N SER A 197 15.38 -9.29 -13.00
CA SER A 197 14.01 -9.09 -12.52
C SER A 197 13.04 -9.13 -13.70
N SER A 198 12.39 -10.27 -13.89
CA SER A 198 11.41 -10.49 -14.96
C SER A 198 10.24 -9.52 -14.80
N TYR A 199 10.13 -8.57 -15.72
CA TYR A 199 8.96 -7.72 -15.88
C TYR A 199 7.78 -8.60 -16.34
N TYR A 200 6.72 -8.65 -15.53
CA TYR A 200 5.47 -9.31 -15.89
C TYR A 200 4.86 -8.66 -17.14
N TYR A 201 4.92 -9.38 -18.27
CA TYR A 201 4.17 -9.07 -19.50
C TYR A 201 2.71 -9.50 -19.33
N TYR A 202 1.79 -8.55 -19.34
CA TYR A 202 0.35 -8.84 -19.41
C TYR A 202 -0.02 -9.25 -20.84
N LYS A 203 -0.43 -10.50 -21.03
CA LYS A 203 -0.96 -11.00 -22.32
C LYS A 203 -2.45 -10.70 -22.39
N LYS A 204 -2.81 -9.68 -23.15
CA LYS A 204 -4.21 -9.26 -23.41
C LYS A 204 -4.93 -10.38 -24.17
N LYS A 205 -5.87 -11.07 -23.53
CA LYS A 205 -6.72 -12.08 -24.17
C LYS A 205 -7.78 -11.35 -25.00
N GLN A 206 -7.69 -11.41 -26.32
CA GLN A 206 -8.75 -10.89 -27.19
C GLN A 206 -9.97 -11.81 -27.08
N ARG A 207 -11.12 -11.25 -26.68
CA ARG A 207 -12.42 -11.92 -26.80
C ARG A 207 -12.89 -11.73 -28.23
N THR A 208 -12.99 -12.82 -28.98
CA THR A 208 -13.78 -12.90 -30.21
C THR A 208 -15.26 -12.82 -29.86
N ALA A 209 -15.99 -12.04 -30.66
CA ALA A 209 -17.43 -11.80 -30.55
C ALA A 209 -18.25 -13.07 -30.76
#